data_AF-A0A1G9WSR4-F1
#
_entry.id   AF-A0A1G9WSR4-F1
#
_cell.length_a   1.000
_cell.length_b   1.000
_cell.length_c   1.000
_cell.angle_alpha   90.00
_cell.angle_beta   90.00
_cell.angle_gamma   90.00
#
_symmetry.space_group_name_H-M   'P 1'
#
loop_
_entity.id
_entity.type
_entity.pdbx_description
1 polymer ?
#
loop_
_entity_poly.entity_id
_entity_poly.type
_entity_poly.pdbx_seq_one_letter_code
_entity_poly.pdbx_strand_id
1 'polypeptide(L)'
;MFKTLITIVRGRTAQARDELEDGHTVLILEQKLREASAGHDRAKRALATMILRERNEKRALAGVTSRIGDLENRVTAAMNAGMDAFASEGADAIAELEREQSVREQTLERTALAARRLRLMIEQTDRRLVELRLGLTTARSMEAERGATRDLRGDFAGMAAIVEGEAVLKRALERTDTTEEFDILDQIDAELNGDDLVERMAANGLGTPLRSRGADVLARLKACTETGINATQAQTV
;
A
#
# COMPACT_ATOMS: atom_id res chain seq x y z
N MET A 1 -16.85 23.75 1.62
CA MET A 1 -15.85 23.29 2.61
C MET A 1 -14.82 22.27 2.06
N PHE A 2 -14.80 21.96 0.75
CA PHE A 2 -13.84 21.01 0.14
C PHE A 2 -12.58 21.67 -0.46
N LYS A 3 -12.48 23.00 -0.43
CA LYS A 3 -11.38 23.75 -1.06
C LYS A 3 -10.11 23.76 -0.19
N THR A 4 -10.25 23.53 1.12
CA THR A 4 -9.13 23.55 2.08
C THR A 4 -8.25 22.31 2.01
N LEU A 5 -8.81 21.15 1.66
CA LEU A 5 -8.06 19.89 1.51
C LEU A 5 -7.16 19.86 0.26
N ILE A 6 -7.52 20.59 -0.80
CA ILE A 6 -6.71 20.67 -2.03
C ILE A 6 -5.59 21.72 -1.91
N THR A 7 -5.71 22.70 -1.02
CA THR A 7 -4.67 23.73 -0.81
C THR A 7 -3.48 23.21 -0.01
N ILE A 8 -3.65 22.15 0.80
CA ILE A 8 -2.57 21.57 1.61
C ILE A 8 -1.56 20.78 0.76
N VAL A 9 -1.93 20.32 -0.44
CA VAL A 9 -1.06 19.48 -1.29
C VAL A 9 -0.07 20.30 -2.14
N ARG A 10 -0.17 21.64 -2.19
CA ARG A 10 0.58 22.43 -3.19
C ARG A 10 1.59 23.47 -2.68
N GLY A 11 1.85 23.59 -1.38
CA GLY A 11 2.76 24.67 -0.93
C GLY A 11 3.36 24.47 0.45
N ARG A 12 4.61 23.98 0.47
CA ARG A 12 5.69 24.28 1.43
C ARG A 12 5.33 25.33 2.49
N THR A 13 4.90 24.89 3.67
CA THR A 13 5.20 25.56 4.96
C THR A 13 5.29 24.50 6.04
N ALA A 14 6.50 23.99 6.24
CA ALA A 14 7.21 24.08 7.53
C ALA A 14 7.02 22.86 8.44
N GLN A 15 7.67 21.74 8.07
CA GLN A 15 8.62 20.89 8.82
C GLN A 15 8.60 20.79 10.37
N ALA A 16 7.57 21.29 11.06
CA ALA A 16 7.45 21.36 12.52
C ALA A 16 6.02 21.06 13.03
N ARG A 17 5.09 20.68 12.14
CA ARG A 17 3.79 20.05 12.48
C ARG A 17 3.74 18.55 12.20
N ASP A 18 4.80 18.01 11.59
CA ASP A 18 4.80 16.71 10.91
C ASP A 18 4.67 15.47 11.81
N GLU A 19 4.84 15.57 13.14
CA GLU A 19 4.82 14.36 14.00
C GLU A 19 3.49 14.07 14.71
N LEU A 20 2.59 15.06 14.84
CA LEU A 20 1.31 14.89 15.56
C LEU A 20 0.08 14.76 14.66
N GLU A 21 0.13 15.21 13.39
CA GLU A 21 -0.97 15.03 12.41
C GLU A 21 -0.79 13.80 11.49
N ASP A 22 0.44 13.31 11.28
CA ASP A 22 0.72 12.27 10.29
C ASP A 22 0.18 10.89 10.69
N GLY A 23 0.23 10.53 11.97
CA GLY A 23 -0.19 9.19 12.46
C GLY A 23 -1.68 8.88 12.31
N HIS A 24 -2.53 9.89 12.09
CA HIS A 24 -3.97 9.70 11.87
C HIS A 24 -4.42 9.99 10.43
N THR A 25 -3.53 10.47 9.57
CA THR A 25 -3.89 10.88 8.20
C THR A 25 -4.37 9.71 7.35
N VAL A 26 -3.68 8.55 7.42
CA VAL A 26 -4.09 7.32 6.72
C VAL A 26 -5.45 6.83 7.23
N LEU A 27 -5.66 6.80 8.55
CA LEU A 27 -6.93 6.38 9.15
C LEU A 27 -8.10 7.29 8.74
N ILE A 28 -7.90 8.61 8.74
CA ILE A 28 -8.90 9.58 8.30
C ILE A 28 -9.22 9.39 6.82
N LEU A 29 -8.19 9.23 5.96
CA LEU A 29 -8.37 8.98 4.53
C LEU A 29 -9.15 7.69 4.27
N GLU A 30 -8.85 6.62 4.99
CA GLU A 30 -9.61 5.36 4.91
C GLU A 30 -11.07 5.54 5.29
N GLN A 31 -11.34 6.23 6.41
CA GLN A 31 -12.70 6.50 6.83
C GLN A 31 -13.45 7.31 5.77
N LYS A 32 -12.84 8.39 5.26
CA LYS A 32 -13.45 9.23 4.23
C LYS A 32 -13.66 8.46 2.93
N LEU A 33 -12.77 7.55 2.57
CA LEU A 33 -12.93 6.68 1.41
C LEU A 33 -14.10 5.70 1.60
N ARG A 34 -14.26 5.11 2.79
CA ARG A 34 -15.41 4.24 3.13
C ARG A 34 -16.72 5.01 3.05
N GLU A 35 -16.80 6.18 3.69
CA GLU A 35 -17.97 7.07 3.66
C GLU A 35 -18.35 7.48 2.23
N ALA A 36 -17.36 7.92 1.44
CA ALA A 36 -17.57 8.34 0.06
C ALA A 36 -17.99 7.17 -0.85
N SER A 37 -17.42 5.98 -0.67
CA SER A 37 -17.82 4.77 -1.41
C SER A 37 -19.26 4.37 -1.08
N ALA A 38 -19.65 4.39 0.21
CA ALA A 38 -21.03 4.12 0.62
C ALA A 38 -22.03 5.18 0.09
N GLY A 39 -21.61 6.44 -0.01
CA GLY A 39 -22.37 7.50 -0.67
C GLY A 39 -22.56 7.24 -2.17
N HIS A 40 -21.49 6.86 -2.85
CA HIS A 40 -21.48 6.53 -4.28
C HIS A 40 -22.40 5.36 -4.62
N ASP A 41 -22.36 4.29 -3.83
CA ASP A 41 -23.22 3.13 -4.05
C ASP A 41 -24.70 3.44 -3.80
N ARG A 42 -25.00 4.31 -2.83
CA ARG A 42 -26.37 4.84 -2.64
C ARG A 42 -26.83 5.65 -3.84
N ALA A 43 -25.97 6.50 -4.39
CA ALA A 43 -26.26 7.29 -5.58
C ALA A 43 -26.52 6.40 -6.81
N LYS A 44 -25.73 5.35 -7.02
CA LYS A 44 -25.95 4.36 -8.09
C LYS A 44 -27.31 3.66 -7.97
N ARG A 45 -27.69 3.24 -6.76
CA ARG A 45 -29.02 2.65 -6.50
C ARG A 45 -30.15 3.64 -6.79
N ALA A 46 -30.03 4.89 -6.32
CA ALA A 46 -31.00 5.93 -6.60
C ALA A 46 -31.14 6.19 -8.11
N LEU A 47 -30.03 6.23 -8.84
CA LEU A 47 -30.03 6.34 -10.30
C LEU A 47 -30.76 5.17 -10.97
N ALA A 48 -30.50 3.94 -10.54
CA ALA A 48 -31.19 2.76 -11.07
C ALA A 48 -32.71 2.85 -10.89
N THR A 49 -33.17 3.29 -9.71
CA THR A 49 -34.60 3.53 -9.44
C THR A 49 -35.16 4.64 -10.35
N MET A 50 -34.42 5.72 -10.59
CA MET A 50 -34.86 6.79 -11.49
C MET A 50 -34.95 6.33 -12.95
N ILE A 51 -34.01 5.51 -13.42
CA ILE A 51 -34.05 4.93 -14.78
C ILE A 51 -35.24 4.00 -14.93
N LEU A 52 -35.54 3.20 -13.91
CA LEU A 52 -36.73 2.34 -13.91
C LEU A 52 -38.00 3.17 -13.98
N ARG A 53 -38.10 4.25 -13.19
CA ARG A 53 -39.23 5.18 -13.23
C ARG A 53 -39.37 5.83 -14.61
N GLU A 54 -38.27 6.31 -15.19
CA GLU A 54 -38.25 6.87 -16.56
C GLU A 54 -38.78 5.87 -17.59
N ARG A 55 -38.36 4.59 -17.50
CA ARG A 55 -38.84 3.52 -18.39
C ARG A 55 -40.33 3.25 -18.20
N ASN A 56 -40.82 3.24 -16.96
CA ASN A 56 -42.22 3.01 -16.67
C ASN A 56 -43.09 4.17 -17.20
N GLU A 57 -42.66 5.41 -16.99
CA GLU A 57 -43.37 6.58 -17.54
C GLU A 57 -43.37 6.58 -19.08
N LYS A 58 -42.26 6.19 -19.72
CA LYS A 58 -42.22 6.01 -21.19
C LYS A 58 -43.25 5.01 -21.69
N ARG A 59 -43.39 3.86 -21.00
CA ARG A 59 -44.39 2.85 -21.38
C ARG A 59 -45.81 3.34 -21.13
N ALA A 60 -46.05 4.03 -20.01
CA ALA A 60 -47.35 4.60 -19.71
C ALA A 60 -47.75 5.67 -20.75
N LEU A 61 -46.81 6.54 -21.11
CA LEU A 61 -46.99 7.54 -22.16
C LEU A 61 -47.34 6.89 -23.50
N ALA A 62 -46.58 5.87 -23.92
CA ALA A 62 -46.87 5.13 -25.16
C ALA A 62 -48.27 4.49 -25.14
N GLY A 63 -48.72 3.99 -23.98
CA GLY A 63 -50.07 3.47 -23.80
C GLY A 63 -51.16 4.54 -23.97
N VAL A 64 -50.96 5.73 -23.40
CA VAL A 64 -51.89 6.87 -23.57
C VAL A 64 -51.91 7.32 -25.03
N THR A 65 -50.75 7.50 -25.66
CA THR A 65 -50.64 7.89 -27.08
C THR A 65 -51.35 6.88 -28.00
N SER A 66 -51.21 5.57 -27.75
CA SER A 66 -51.93 4.54 -28.51
C SER A 66 -53.44 4.66 -28.35
N ARG A 67 -53.93 4.89 -27.13
CA ARG A 67 -55.37 5.04 -26.85
C ARG A 67 -55.94 6.29 -27.50
N ILE A 68 -55.18 7.38 -27.56
CA ILE A 68 -55.55 8.60 -28.29
C ILE A 68 -55.75 8.25 -29.76
N GLY A 69 -54.75 7.65 -30.42
CA GLY A 69 -54.85 7.28 -31.84
C GLY A 69 -56.01 6.32 -32.14
N ASP A 70 -56.26 5.33 -31.28
CA ASP A 70 -57.41 4.42 -31.42
C ASP A 70 -58.75 5.17 -31.32
N LEU A 71 -58.84 6.14 -30.40
CA LEU A 71 -60.06 6.92 -30.20
C LEU A 71 -60.26 7.95 -31.31
N GLU A 72 -59.21 8.61 -31.79
CA GLU A 72 -59.23 9.51 -32.96
C GLU A 72 -59.79 8.80 -34.20
N ASN A 73 -59.35 7.56 -34.45
CA ASN A 73 -59.87 6.75 -35.56
C ASN A 73 -61.37 6.47 -35.42
N ARG A 74 -61.83 6.15 -34.20
CA ARG A 74 -63.25 5.86 -33.91
C ARG A 74 -64.12 7.11 -33.98
N VAL A 75 -63.64 8.24 -33.46
CA VAL A 75 -64.31 9.54 -33.54
C VAL A 75 -64.46 9.97 -34.99
N THR A 76 -63.39 9.84 -35.79
CA THR A 76 -63.43 10.12 -37.23
C THR A 76 -64.47 9.25 -37.95
N ALA A 77 -64.55 7.95 -37.61
CA ALA A 77 -65.56 7.06 -38.17
C ALA A 77 -66.99 7.47 -37.77
N ALA A 78 -67.21 7.90 -36.51
CA ALA A 78 -68.50 8.40 -36.04
C ALA A 78 -68.91 9.69 -36.75
N MET A 79 -67.98 10.62 -36.96
CA MET A 79 -68.21 11.85 -37.75
C MET A 79 -68.63 11.53 -39.18
N ASN A 80 -67.93 10.60 -39.84
CA ASN A 80 -68.26 10.17 -41.20
C ASN A 80 -69.63 9.47 -41.29
N ALA A 81 -70.09 8.85 -40.20
CA ALA A 81 -71.40 8.23 -40.10
C ALA A 81 -72.52 9.20 -39.68
N GLY A 82 -72.23 10.49 -39.48
CA GLY A 82 -73.19 11.51 -39.02
C GLY A 82 -73.65 11.32 -37.57
N MET A 83 -72.85 10.61 -36.75
CA MET A 83 -73.13 10.34 -35.34
C MET A 83 -72.53 11.44 -34.44
N ASP A 84 -72.99 12.68 -34.59
CA ASP A 84 -72.38 13.87 -33.98
C ASP A 84 -72.28 13.81 -32.45
N ALA A 85 -73.27 13.21 -31.77
CA ALA A 85 -73.24 13.05 -30.32
C ALA A 85 -72.08 12.16 -29.85
N PHE A 86 -71.84 11.04 -30.53
CA PHE A 86 -70.71 10.14 -30.22
C PHE A 86 -69.37 10.77 -30.59
N ALA A 87 -69.32 11.55 -31.68
CA ALA A 87 -68.13 12.30 -32.05
C ALA A 87 -67.77 13.35 -31.00
N SER A 88 -68.75 14.08 -30.46
CA SER A 88 -68.56 15.07 -29.40
C SER A 88 -68.04 14.42 -28.11
N GLU A 89 -68.67 13.33 -27.65
CA GLU A 89 -68.22 12.62 -26.44
C GLU A 89 -66.80 12.04 -26.60
N GLY A 90 -66.49 11.51 -27.78
CA GLY A 90 -65.15 11.01 -28.06
C GLY A 90 -64.10 12.14 -28.14
N ALA A 91 -64.45 13.32 -28.65
CA ALA A 91 -63.56 14.49 -28.64
C ALA A 91 -63.24 14.95 -27.20
N ASP A 92 -64.24 14.98 -26.31
CA ASP A 92 -64.03 15.29 -24.90
C ASP A 92 -63.11 14.26 -24.22
N ALA A 93 -63.28 12.98 -24.53
CA ALA A 93 -62.43 11.91 -24.03
C ALA A 93 -60.98 11.98 -24.57
N ILE A 94 -60.79 12.37 -25.83
CA ILE A 94 -59.45 12.65 -26.41
C ILE A 94 -58.80 13.81 -25.65
N ALA A 95 -59.52 14.91 -25.42
CA ALA A 95 -58.98 16.07 -24.72
C ALA A 95 -58.54 15.77 -23.27
N GLU A 96 -59.21 14.84 -22.57
CA GLU A 96 -58.74 14.35 -21.26
C GLU A 96 -57.46 13.52 -21.38
N LEU A 97 -57.37 12.61 -22.37
CA LEU A 97 -56.18 11.80 -22.60
C LEU A 97 -54.97 12.66 -23.03
N GLU A 98 -55.17 13.70 -23.83
CA GLU A 98 -54.12 14.66 -24.21
C GLU A 98 -53.60 15.45 -23.01
N ARG A 99 -54.49 15.85 -22.09
CA ARG A 99 -54.08 16.46 -20.81
C ARG A 99 -53.24 15.48 -19.99
N GLU A 100 -53.66 14.23 -19.88
CA GLU A 100 -52.87 13.18 -19.21
C GLU A 100 -51.50 13.01 -19.90
N GLN A 101 -51.48 12.95 -21.23
CA GLN A 101 -50.26 12.83 -22.04
C GLN A 101 -49.28 13.97 -21.74
N SER A 102 -49.74 15.22 -21.77
CA SER A 102 -48.92 16.39 -21.49
C SER A 102 -48.29 16.34 -20.10
N VAL A 103 -49.06 15.96 -19.08
CA VAL A 103 -48.55 15.81 -17.70
C VAL A 103 -47.50 14.71 -17.61
N ARG A 104 -47.70 13.59 -18.31
CA ARG A 104 -46.73 12.49 -18.36
C ARG A 104 -45.45 12.87 -19.10
N GLU A 105 -45.55 13.60 -20.21
CA GLU A 105 -44.40 14.11 -20.97
C GLU A 105 -43.54 15.04 -20.12
N GLN A 106 -44.15 16.01 -19.43
CA GLN A 106 -43.44 16.91 -18.51
C GLN A 106 -42.76 16.13 -17.36
N THR A 107 -43.45 15.15 -16.80
CA THR A 107 -42.91 14.28 -15.73
C THR A 107 -41.72 13.46 -16.23
N LEU A 108 -41.83 12.91 -17.44
CA LEU A 108 -40.78 12.14 -18.08
C LEU A 108 -39.54 13.00 -18.35
N GLU A 109 -39.72 14.20 -18.90
CA GLU A 109 -38.62 15.13 -19.17
C GLU A 109 -37.90 15.50 -17.88
N ARG A 110 -38.64 15.90 -16.83
CA ARG A 110 -38.06 16.23 -15.52
C ARG A 110 -37.27 15.06 -14.94
N THR A 111 -37.82 13.85 -15.03
CA THR A 111 -37.17 12.64 -14.50
C THR A 111 -35.90 12.30 -15.28
N ALA A 112 -35.95 12.39 -16.62
CA ALA A 112 -34.81 12.13 -17.50
C ALA A 112 -33.67 13.13 -17.28
N LEU A 113 -33.99 14.42 -17.14
CA LEU A 113 -33.01 15.47 -16.81
C LEU A 113 -32.34 15.21 -15.45
N ALA A 114 -33.14 14.86 -14.44
CA ALA A 114 -32.62 14.56 -13.11
C ALA A 114 -31.71 13.30 -13.13
N ALA A 115 -32.10 12.25 -13.88
CA ALA A 115 -31.29 11.04 -14.05
C ALA A 115 -29.95 11.33 -14.75
N ARG A 116 -29.95 12.17 -15.80
CA ARG A 116 -28.72 12.62 -16.48
C ARG A 116 -27.79 13.38 -15.54
N ARG A 117 -28.33 14.32 -14.75
CA ARG A 117 -27.53 15.07 -13.75
C ARG A 117 -26.90 14.13 -12.72
N LEU A 118 -27.66 13.15 -12.22
CA LEU A 118 -27.16 12.18 -11.26
C LEU A 118 -26.06 11.29 -11.84
N ARG A 119 -26.18 10.86 -13.10
CA ARG A 119 -25.11 10.14 -13.82
C ARG A 119 -23.80 10.92 -13.84
N LEU A 120 -23.85 12.18 -14.25
CA LEU A 120 -22.65 13.03 -14.31
C LEU A 120 -22.00 13.22 -12.93
N MET A 121 -22.80 13.40 -11.87
CA MET A 121 -22.28 13.48 -10.50
C MET A 121 -21.64 12.17 -10.04
N ILE A 122 -22.23 11.02 -10.40
CA ILE A 122 -21.66 9.70 -10.11
C ILE A 122 -20.32 9.53 -10.82
N GLU A 123 -20.23 9.85 -12.12
CA GLU A 123 -18.97 9.77 -12.87
C GLU A 123 -17.87 10.67 -12.29
N GLN A 124 -18.22 11.89 -11.88
CA GLN A 124 -17.28 12.79 -11.20
C GLN A 124 -16.83 12.24 -9.85
N THR A 125 -17.75 11.64 -9.09
CA THR A 125 -17.45 11.03 -7.79
C THR A 125 -16.57 9.79 -7.95
N ASP A 126 -16.79 9.00 -9.00
CA ASP A 126 -16.00 7.81 -9.32
C ASP A 126 -14.52 8.17 -9.58
N ARG A 127 -14.28 9.20 -10.40
CA ARG A 127 -12.91 9.72 -10.65
C ARG A 127 -12.24 10.16 -9.36
N ARG A 128 -12.94 10.92 -8.51
CA ARG A 128 -12.41 11.36 -7.21
C ARG A 128 -12.14 10.21 -6.25
N LEU A 129 -12.98 9.16 -6.27
CA LEU A 129 -12.76 7.96 -5.47
C LEU A 129 -11.51 7.20 -5.92
N VAL A 130 -11.25 7.13 -7.24
CA VAL A 130 -10.02 6.54 -7.77
C VAL A 130 -8.80 7.35 -7.33
N GLU A 131 -8.85 8.68 -7.43
CA GLU A 131 -7.77 9.57 -6.96
C GLU A 131 -7.51 9.40 -5.46
N LEU A 132 -8.56 9.34 -4.64
CA LEU A 132 -8.44 9.13 -3.18
C LEU A 132 -7.84 7.76 -2.85
N ARG A 133 -8.20 6.70 -3.58
CA ARG A 133 -7.61 5.36 -3.41
C ARG A 133 -6.12 5.36 -3.72
N LEU A 134 -5.74 6.00 -4.82
CA LEU A 134 -4.33 6.12 -5.19
C LEU A 134 -3.55 6.94 -4.14
N GLY A 135 -4.11 8.07 -3.71
CA GLY A 135 -3.52 8.89 -2.65
C GLY A 135 -3.34 8.14 -1.33
N LEU A 136 -4.30 7.29 -0.96
CA LEU A 136 -4.19 6.41 0.22
C LEU A 136 -3.05 5.40 0.08
N THR A 137 -2.92 4.75 -1.09
CA THR A 137 -1.81 3.82 -1.35
C THR A 137 -0.46 4.51 -1.22
N THR A 138 -0.31 5.69 -1.82
CA THR A 138 0.92 6.50 -1.69
C THR A 138 1.19 6.89 -0.24
N ALA A 139 0.17 7.36 0.49
CA ALA A 139 0.32 7.74 1.89
C ALA A 139 0.79 6.56 2.76
N ARG A 140 0.22 5.36 2.56
CA ARG A 140 0.65 4.13 3.24
C ARG A 140 2.11 3.76 2.94
N SER A 141 2.53 3.86 1.68
CA SER A 141 3.92 3.60 1.30
C SER A 141 4.88 4.56 1.98
N MET A 142 4.54 5.85 2.04
CA MET A 142 5.36 6.86 2.72
C MET A 142 5.39 6.65 4.24
N GLU A 143 4.28 6.23 4.85
CA GLU A 143 4.26 5.89 6.29
C GLU A 143 5.14 4.67 6.59
N ALA A 144 5.10 3.63 5.75
CA ALA A 144 5.96 2.47 5.87
C ALA A 144 7.46 2.82 5.72
N GLU A 145 7.81 3.67 4.75
CA GLU A 145 9.18 4.15 4.56
C GLU A 145 9.69 4.96 5.76
N ARG A 146 8.84 5.85 6.30
CA ARG A 146 9.17 6.62 7.51
C ARG A 146 9.33 5.71 8.74
N GLY A 147 8.47 4.70 8.88
CA GLY A 147 8.59 3.67 9.91
C GLY A 147 9.93 2.95 9.84
N ALA A 148 10.25 2.38 8.68
CA ALA A 148 11.53 1.69 8.46
C ALA A 148 12.74 2.61 8.69
N THR A 149 12.66 3.88 8.28
CA THR A 149 13.73 4.87 8.53
C THR A 149 13.88 5.18 10.02
N ARG A 150 12.77 5.27 10.77
CA ARG A 150 12.77 5.49 12.23
C ARG A 150 13.35 4.28 12.95
N ASP A 151 12.98 3.06 12.56
CA ASP A 151 13.49 1.81 13.13
C ASP A 151 15.01 1.70 12.91
N LEU A 152 15.47 1.92 11.67
CA LEU A 152 16.90 1.97 11.36
C LEU A 152 17.63 3.04 12.18
N ARG A 153 17.07 4.24 12.34
CA ARG A 153 17.68 5.30 13.15
C ARG A 153 17.71 4.95 14.65
N GLY A 154 16.71 4.23 15.15
CA GLY A 154 16.70 3.66 16.50
C GLY A 154 17.84 2.65 16.69
N ASP A 155 18.05 1.77 15.71
CA ASP A 155 19.17 0.83 15.70
C ASP A 155 20.53 1.54 15.59
N PHE A 156 20.64 2.62 14.81
CA PHE A 156 21.86 3.44 14.76
C PHE A 156 22.18 4.14 16.08
N ALA A 157 21.18 4.51 16.89
CA ALA A 157 21.40 5.01 18.24
C ALA A 157 21.94 3.90 19.17
N GLY A 158 21.47 2.65 18.99
CA GLY A 158 22.07 1.47 19.61
C GLY A 158 23.51 1.23 19.16
N MET A 159 23.82 1.40 17.87
CA MET A 159 25.19 1.30 17.35
C MET A 159 26.10 2.42 17.85
N ALA A 160 25.58 3.65 18.01
CA ALA A 160 26.33 4.74 18.64
C ALA A 160 26.64 4.44 20.11
N ALA A 161 25.70 3.86 20.85
CA ALA A 161 25.92 3.39 22.21
C ALA A 161 26.91 2.21 22.30
N ILE A 162 26.93 1.32 21.30
CA ILE A 162 27.93 0.25 21.17
C ILE A 162 29.31 0.85 20.92
N VAL A 163 29.45 1.79 19.97
CA VAL A 163 30.73 2.46 19.67
C VAL A 163 31.22 3.27 20.89
N GLU A 164 30.32 3.93 21.62
CA GLU A 164 30.65 4.64 22.85
C GLU A 164 31.08 3.65 23.96
N GLY A 165 30.39 2.52 24.09
CA GLY A 165 30.75 1.42 24.99
C GLY A 165 32.11 0.82 24.67
N GLU A 166 32.43 0.61 23.40
CA GLU A 166 33.74 0.16 22.91
C GLU A 166 34.84 1.18 23.25
N ALA A 167 34.57 2.48 23.11
CA ALA A 167 35.50 3.55 23.47
C ALA A 167 35.71 3.70 24.99
N VAL A 168 34.69 3.39 25.80
CA VAL A 168 34.79 3.33 27.27
C VAL A 168 35.56 2.08 27.71
N LEU A 169 35.28 0.92 27.11
CA LEU A 169 36.01 -0.32 27.37
C LEU A 169 37.49 -0.17 27.04
N LYS A 170 37.81 0.42 25.89
CA LYS A 170 39.18 0.72 25.48
C LYS A 170 39.89 1.63 26.49
N ARG A 171 39.23 2.69 26.96
CA ARG A 171 39.78 3.57 28.02
C ARG A 171 39.91 2.90 29.38
N ALA A 172 39.02 1.97 29.72
CA ALA A 172 39.10 1.21 30.96
C ALA A 172 40.30 0.26 30.95
N LEU A 173 40.50 -0.45 29.83
CA LEU A 173 41.65 -1.32 29.60
C LEU A 173 42.97 -0.53 29.58
N GLU A 174 42.99 0.65 28.94
CA GLU A 174 44.14 1.56 28.92
C GLU A 174 44.41 2.24 30.28
N ARG A 175 43.40 2.38 31.16
CA ARG A 175 43.54 2.93 32.53
C ARG A 175 44.12 1.93 33.52
N THR A 176 44.14 0.64 33.19
CA THR A 176 44.67 -0.41 34.08
C THR A 176 46.20 -0.47 34.09
N ASP A 177 46.90 0.32 33.28
CA ASP A 177 48.38 0.34 33.22
C ASP A 177 49.05 1.47 34.01
N THR A 178 48.34 2.11 34.95
CA THR A 178 48.97 3.06 35.87
C THR A 178 48.73 2.68 37.33
N THR A 179 49.84 2.28 37.97
CA THR A 179 50.14 2.21 39.41
C THR A 179 49.60 1.03 40.24
N GLU A 180 50.54 0.11 40.52
CA GLU A 180 50.79 -0.52 41.83
C GLU A 180 49.93 -1.70 42.32
N GLU A 181 49.69 -2.71 41.47
CA GLU A 181 49.18 -4.01 41.98
C GLU A 181 49.63 -5.25 41.18
N PHE A 182 50.80 -5.21 40.53
CA PHE A 182 51.43 -6.40 39.94
C PHE A 182 52.72 -6.86 40.65
N ASP A 183 53.22 -6.12 41.65
CA ASP A 183 54.41 -6.53 42.42
C ASP A 183 54.12 -7.57 43.53
N ILE A 184 52.84 -7.92 43.76
CA ILE A 184 52.46 -8.96 44.74
C ILE A 184 52.13 -10.30 44.06
N LEU A 185 51.89 -10.32 42.74
CA LEU A 185 51.64 -11.56 41.99
C LEU A 185 52.92 -12.23 41.49
N ASP A 186 53.97 -11.48 41.13
CA ASP A 186 55.29 -12.04 40.80
C ASP A 186 56.05 -12.60 42.03
N GLN A 187 55.65 -12.21 43.24
CA GLN A 187 56.23 -12.70 44.49
C GLN A 187 55.54 -13.97 45.03
N ILE A 188 54.42 -14.38 44.44
CA ILE A 188 53.66 -15.59 44.82
C ILE A 188 53.88 -16.74 43.80
N ASP A 189 54.18 -16.44 42.54
CA ASP A 189 54.53 -17.46 41.54
C ASP A 189 56.00 -17.95 41.61
N ALA A 190 56.82 -17.34 42.48
CA ALA A 190 58.23 -17.69 42.69
C ALA A 190 58.50 -18.68 43.86
N GLU A 191 57.48 -19.09 44.64
CA GLU A 191 57.70 -19.87 45.88
C GLU A 191 57.08 -21.27 45.96
N LEU A 192 56.49 -21.79 44.87
CA LEU A 192 55.96 -23.18 44.80
C LEU A 192 56.26 -23.77 43.41
N ASN A 193 57.50 -24.14 43.10
CA ASN A 193 58.10 -25.45 43.39
C ASN A 193 57.15 -26.67 43.25
N GLY A 194 57.46 -27.47 42.23
CA GLY A 194 57.21 -28.92 42.14
C GLY A 194 56.37 -29.31 40.92
N ASP A 195 56.85 -30.02 39.90
CA ASP A 195 58.06 -30.82 39.78
C ASP A 195 58.38 -31.07 38.30
N ASP A 196 59.64 -30.81 37.95
CA ASP A 196 60.63 -31.85 37.64
C ASP A 196 60.11 -33.20 37.09
N LEU A 197 59.56 -33.17 35.88
CA LEU A 197 59.39 -34.41 35.10
C LEU A 197 59.69 -34.24 33.60
N VAL A 198 59.64 -33.02 33.06
CA VAL A 198 59.83 -32.78 31.62
C VAL A 198 61.30 -32.48 31.27
N GLU A 199 62.08 -31.91 32.19
CA GLU A 199 63.51 -31.67 32.01
C GLU A 199 64.36 -32.96 32.13
N ARG A 200 63.85 -33.99 32.81
CA ARG A 200 64.49 -35.32 32.89
C ARG A 200 64.24 -36.20 31.66
N MET A 201 63.25 -35.89 30.81
CA MET A 201 63.02 -36.60 29.54
C MET A 201 63.84 -36.01 28.37
N ALA A 202 64.28 -34.75 28.47
CA ALA A 202 65.14 -34.11 27.48
C ALA A 202 66.63 -34.53 27.58
N ALA A 203 67.08 -35.00 28.75
CA ALA A 203 68.42 -35.56 28.93
C ALA A 203 68.60 -36.96 28.27
N ASN A 204 67.53 -37.56 27.72
CA ASN A 204 67.56 -38.85 27.01
C ASN A 204 67.03 -38.77 25.56
N GLY A 205 67.08 -37.58 24.94
CA GLY A 205 66.96 -37.46 23.49
C GLY A 205 65.54 -37.61 22.89
N LEU A 206 64.49 -37.15 23.58
CA LEU A 206 63.12 -37.18 23.06
C LEU A 206 62.41 -35.82 23.23
N GLY A 207 62.40 -35.01 22.16
CA GLY A 207 61.66 -33.75 22.02
C GLY A 207 60.84 -33.75 20.72
N THR A 208 59.71 -33.04 20.63
CA THR A 208 59.65 -31.61 20.24
C THR A 208 58.31 -30.95 20.65
N PRO A 209 58.30 -29.67 21.06
CA PRO A 209 57.08 -28.86 21.13
C PRO A 209 56.64 -28.32 19.77
N LEU A 210 55.32 -28.14 19.64
CA LEU A 210 54.59 -27.53 18.52
C LEU A 210 55.17 -26.19 18.07
N ARG A 211 55.61 -26.12 16.80
CA ARG A 211 55.17 -25.11 15.81
C ARG A 211 55.86 -25.37 14.47
N SER A 212 55.20 -26.11 13.58
CA SER A 212 55.40 -25.95 12.14
C SER A 212 54.53 -24.79 11.66
N ARG A 213 55.20 -23.75 11.18
CA ARG A 213 54.61 -22.57 10.54
C ARG A 213 54.05 -23.05 9.19
N GLY A 214 52.84 -22.61 8.82
CA GLY A 214 52.17 -22.97 7.56
C GLY A 214 52.94 -22.64 6.26
N ALA A 215 54.18 -22.16 6.35
CA ALA A 215 55.11 -21.99 5.25
C ALA A 215 55.65 -23.32 4.68
N ASP A 216 55.70 -24.40 5.46
CA ASP A 216 56.28 -25.68 5.01
C ASP A 216 55.30 -26.59 4.25
N VAL A 217 53.99 -26.35 4.35
CA VAL A 217 52.97 -27.12 3.62
C VAL A 217 52.84 -26.64 2.17
N LEU A 218 53.04 -25.34 1.93
CA LEU A 218 52.98 -24.74 0.60
C LEU A 218 54.20 -25.09 -0.26
N ALA A 219 55.37 -25.32 0.36
CA ALA A 219 56.55 -25.85 -0.32
C ALA A 219 56.38 -27.33 -0.69
N ARG A 220 55.73 -28.14 0.16
CA ARG A 220 55.50 -29.58 -0.08
C ARG A 220 54.48 -29.85 -1.18
N LEU A 221 53.45 -29.00 -1.32
CA LEU A 221 52.43 -29.17 -2.37
C LEU A 221 52.94 -28.81 -3.77
N LYS A 222 53.86 -27.84 -3.88
CA LYS A 222 54.50 -27.49 -5.16
C LYS A 222 55.47 -28.57 -5.64
N ALA A 223 56.22 -29.19 -4.73
CA ALA A 223 57.13 -30.30 -5.07
C ALA A 223 56.39 -31.60 -5.45
N CYS A 224 55.15 -31.80 -4.98
CA CYS A 224 54.33 -32.98 -5.30
C CYS A 224 53.60 -32.87 -6.65
N THR A 225 53.42 -31.65 -7.19
CA THR A 225 52.84 -31.44 -8.53
C THR A 225 53.86 -31.62 -9.66
N GLU A 226 55.15 -31.42 -9.40
CA GLU A 226 56.22 -31.64 -10.39
C GLU A 226 56.65 -33.12 -10.50
N THR A 227 56.44 -33.92 -9.45
CA THR A 227 56.73 -35.37 -9.46
C THR A 227 55.63 -36.21 -10.12
N GLY A 228 54.44 -35.66 -10.37
CA GLY A 228 53.37 -36.31 -11.14
C GLY A 228 53.55 -36.26 -12.66
N ILE A 229 54.46 -35.42 -13.17
CA ILE A 229 54.75 -35.28 -14.61
C ILE A 229 55.91 -36.18 -15.06
N ASN A 230 56.84 -36.50 -14.15
CA ASN A 230 58.01 -37.35 -14.45
C ASN A 230 57.73 -38.86 -14.37
N ALA A 231 56.57 -39.29 -13.86
CA ALA A 231 56.16 -40.70 -13.85
C ALA A 231 55.73 -41.23 -15.24
N THR A 232 55.58 -40.35 -16.23
CA THR A 232 55.13 -40.69 -17.60
C THR A 232 56.29 -40.81 -18.61
N GLN A 233 57.55 -40.63 -18.21
CA GLN A 233 58.71 -40.60 -19.14
C GLN A 233 59.90 -41.50 -18.79
N ALA A 234 59.81 -42.42 -17.82
CA ALA A 234 60.92 -43.33 -17.47
C ALA A 234 60.54 -44.83 -17.37
N GLN A 235 59.43 -45.23 -18.02
CA GLN A 235 59.05 -46.64 -18.20
C GLN A 235 58.67 -46.92 -19.67
N THR A 236 59.63 -46.66 -20.57
CA THR A 236 59.81 -47.30 -21.91
C THR A 236 61.02 -46.60 -22.57
N VAL A 237 62.14 -47.17 -23.02
CA VAL A 237 62.60 -48.55 -23.30
C VAL A 237 61.53 -49.53 -23.75
#